data_AF-A0A822BBJ6-F1
#
_entry.id   AF-A0A822BBJ6-F1
#
_cell.length_a   1.000
_cell.length_b   1.000
_cell.length_c   1.000
_cell.angle_alpha   90.00
_cell.angle_beta   90.00
_cell.angle_gamma   90.00
#
_symmetry.space_group_name_H-M   'P 1'
#
loop_
_entity.id
_entity.type
_entity.pdbx_description
1 polymer ?
#
loop_
_entity_poly.entity_id
_entity_poly.type
_entity_poly.pdbx_seq_one_letter_code
_entity_poly.pdbx_strand_id
1 'polypeptide(L)'
;NIYLNDISKLNETEIYCLFYPRTINDIEYLISKARSQNKTISIRGQAHTMGGQTLPSKKTKQINYVCDLKYMHYIEYDEFTKEVLVEAGATWTHVINKLNLYGRSPVVMQSYCTFSVAGTISVNAHGITSDHAMVESVISIEYIDMNGKIDECSREKESELFSLIIGGYGLFGIITRLRLKTVSNVKTSLEYIRLQ
;
A
#
# COMPACT_ATOMS: atom_id res chain seq x y z
N ASN A 1 23.52 -14.73 7.29
CA ASN A 1 22.50 -14.63 6.24
C ASN A 1 21.18 -14.22 6.85
N ILE A 2 20.43 -13.33 6.22
CA ILE A 2 19.12 -12.86 6.70
C ILE A 2 18.05 -13.56 5.84
N TYR A 3 17.09 -14.21 6.50
CA TYR A 3 15.97 -14.87 5.82
C TYR A 3 14.68 -14.14 6.15
N LEU A 4 13.84 -13.97 5.14
CA LEU A 4 12.48 -13.44 5.28
C LEU A 4 11.48 -14.40 4.68
N ASN A 5 10.26 -14.33 5.21
CA ASN A 5 9.14 -15.10 4.72
C ASN A 5 7.91 -14.18 4.61
N ASP A 6 6.91 -14.63 3.89
CA ASP A 6 5.60 -13.99 3.84
C ASP A 6 4.64 -14.67 4.85
N ILE A 7 3.38 -14.26 4.91
CA ILE A 7 2.47 -14.76 5.94
C ILE A 7 2.15 -16.25 5.79
N SER A 8 2.33 -16.83 4.59
CA SER A 8 2.15 -18.27 4.36
C SER A 8 3.21 -19.12 5.07
N LYS A 9 4.39 -18.54 5.32
CA LYS A 9 5.61 -19.22 5.76
C LYS A 9 6.17 -20.24 4.76
N LEU A 10 5.64 -20.33 3.55
CA LEU A 10 6.08 -21.28 2.52
C LEU A 10 7.16 -20.71 1.57
N ASN A 11 7.47 -19.41 1.69
CA ASN A 11 8.31 -18.68 0.75
C ASN A 11 9.60 -18.15 1.39
N GLU A 12 10.23 -18.91 2.29
CA GLU A 12 11.49 -18.48 2.92
C GLU A 12 12.53 -18.11 1.86
N THR A 13 13.06 -16.90 1.96
CA THR A 13 13.92 -16.28 0.94
C THR A 13 15.07 -15.57 1.62
N GLU A 14 16.29 -15.89 1.17
CA GLU A 14 17.48 -15.17 1.60
C GLU A 14 17.47 -13.76 1.01
N ILE A 15 17.76 -12.77 1.86
CA ILE A 15 17.82 -11.36 1.48
C ILE A 15 19.15 -10.75 1.91
N TYR A 16 19.55 -9.68 1.21
CA TYR A 16 20.86 -9.07 1.45
C TYR A 16 20.76 -8.10 2.61
N CYS A 17 19.70 -7.28 2.62
CA CYS A 17 19.42 -6.33 3.68
C CYS A 17 17.93 -5.99 3.68
N LEU A 18 17.42 -5.73 4.88
CA LEU A 18 16.07 -5.26 5.13
C LEU A 18 16.14 -3.82 5.60
N PHE A 19 15.44 -2.93 4.90
CA PHE A 19 15.35 -1.52 5.22
C PHE A 19 13.99 -1.21 5.85
N TYR A 20 14.01 -0.30 6.81
CA TYR A 20 12.83 0.18 7.52
C TYR A 20 12.74 1.70 7.40
N PRO A 21 12.35 2.23 6.22
CA PRO A 21 12.21 3.67 6.02
C PRO A 21 11.23 4.30 7.00
N ARG A 22 11.51 5.55 7.37
CA ARG A 22 10.62 6.42 8.14
C ARG A 22 10.32 7.72 7.42
N THR A 23 11.16 8.06 6.45
CA THR A 23 11.07 9.28 5.66
C THR A 23 11.29 8.97 4.18
N ILE A 24 10.91 9.89 3.31
CA ILE A 24 11.17 9.77 1.87
C ILE A 24 12.68 9.71 1.59
N ASN A 25 13.49 10.46 2.33
CA ASN A 25 14.95 10.46 2.21
C ASN A 25 15.56 9.07 2.47
N ASP A 26 14.96 8.27 3.36
CA ASP A 26 15.40 6.88 3.58
C ASP A 26 15.16 6.00 2.34
N ILE A 27 14.06 6.26 1.61
CA ILE A 27 13.74 5.55 0.37
C ILE A 27 14.68 6.01 -0.76
N GLU A 28 14.96 7.32 -0.88
CA GLU A 28 15.94 7.84 -1.83
C GLU A 28 17.32 7.22 -1.61
N TYR A 29 17.77 7.18 -0.35
CA TYR A 29 19.02 6.52 0.03
C TYR A 29 19.01 5.03 -0.36
N LEU A 30 17.91 4.32 -0.10
CA LEU A 30 17.75 2.93 -0.49
C LEU A 30 17.88 2.74 -2.01
N ILE A 31 17.19 3.57 -2.81
CA ILE A 31 17.23 3.50 -4.28
C ILE A 31 18.65 3.75 -4.79
N SER A 32 19.31 4.80 -4.29
CA SER A 32 20.70 5.13 -4.64
C SER A 32 21.65 3.98 -4.30
N LYS A 33 21.51 3.40 -3.10
CA LYS A 33 22.32 2.27 -2.64
C LYS A 33 22.09 1.02 -3.49
N ALA A 34 20.85 0.68 -3.77
CA ALA A 34 20.49 -0.48 -4.59
C ALA A 34 21.11 -0.37 -5.99
N ARG A 35 21.01 0.81 -6.60
CA ARG A 35 21.64 1.12 -7.90
C ARG A 35 23.16 0.96 -7.86
N SER A 36 23.83 1.55 -6.87
CA SER A 36 25.30 1.48 -6.75
C SER A 36 25.83 0.06 -6.59
N GLN A 37 25.00 -0.86 -6.07
CA GLN A 37 25.37 -2.26 -5.84
C GLN A 37 24.74 -3.23 -6.86
N ASN A 38 24.08 -2.71 -7.89
CA ASN A 38 23.35 -3.50 -8.89
C ASN A 38 22.36 -4.49 -8.25
N LYS A 39 21.58 -4.03 -7.25
CA LYS A 39 20.58 -4.80 -6.51
C LYS A 39 19.18 -4.31 -6.86
N THR A 40 18.20 -5.21 -6.82
CA THR A 40 16.78 -4.84 -6.90
C THR A 40 16.17 -4.63 -5.51
N ILE A 41 14.99 -4.02 -5.47
CA ILE A 41 14.23 -3.75 -4.25
C ILE A 41 12.88 -4.44 -4.35
N SER A 42 12.58 -5.31 -3.39
CA SER A 42 11.22 -5.81 -3.17
C SER A 42 10.52 -4.95 -2.11
N ILE A 43 9.27 -4.57 -2.35
CA ILE A 43 8.51 -3.70 -1.46
C ILE A 43 7.63 -4.55 -0.56
N ARG A 44 7.57 -4.20 0.71
CA ARG A 44 6.80 -4.91 1.74
C ARG A 44 6.07 -3.88 2.59
N GLY A 45 4.77 -4.07 2.74
CA GLY A 45 3.99 -3.42 3.79
C GLY A 45 3.90 -4.35 5.00
N GLN A 46 2.72 -4.89 5.25
CA GLN A 46 2.44 -5.77 6.39
C GLN A 46 2.70 -7.27 6.13
N ALA A 47 3.44 -7.60 5.07
CA ALA A 47 3.86 -8.98 4.74
C ALA A 47 2.74 -10.02 4.48
N HIS A 48 1.50 -9.59 4.26
CA HIS A 48 0.35 -10.50 4.12
C HIS A 48 0.26 -11.27 2.80
N THR A 49 1.28 -11.18 1.94
CA THR A 49 1.32 -11.94 0.69
C THR A 49 1.49 -13.45 0.94
N MET A 50 1.02 -14.29 0.02
CA MET A 50 1.05 -15.75 0.15
C MET A 50 1.85 -16.46 -0.96
N GLY A 51 2.43 -15.70 -1.89
CA GLY A 51 3.15 -16.24 -3.06
C GLY A 51 4.51 -15.59 -3.28
N GLY A 52 5.12 -15.00 -2.25
CA GLY A 52 6.43 -14.36 -2.33
C GLY A 52 6.46 -13.04 -3.10
N GLN A 53 5.33 -12.39 -3.37
CA GLN A 53 5.28 -11.15 -4.17
C GLN A 53 6.07 -9.99 -3.53
N THR A 54 6.22 -9.99 -2.20
CA THR A 54 7.00 -8.98 -1.46
C THR A 54 8.45 -9.41 -1.18
N LEU A 55 8.89 -10.52 -1.77
CA LEU A 55 10.23 -11.09 -1.59
C LEU A 55 11.01 -11.07 -2.92
N PRO A 56 12.35 -11.03 -2.86
CA PRO A 56 13.16 -11.13 -4.06
C PRO A 56 12.91 -12.39 -4.88
N SER A 57 12.94 -12.26 -6.20
CA SER A 57 12.79 -13.40 -7.11
C SER A 57 13.95 -14.38 -6.96
N LYS A 58 13.63 -15.61 -6.55
CA LYS A 58 14.57 -16.74 -6.47
C LYS A 58 15.17 -17.14 -7.83
N LYS A 59 14.56 -16.73 -8.94
CA LYS A 59 15.02 -17.07 -10.31
C LYS A 59 16.38 -16.45 -10.65
N THR A 60 16.68 -15.29 -10.09
CA THR A 60 17.87 -14.50 -10.47
C THR A 60 19.17 -14.99 -9.83
N LYS A 61 19.11 -15.96 -8.89
CA LYS A 61 20.20 -16.36 -7.97
C LYS A 61 20.84 -15.19 -7.20
N GLN A 62 20.33 -13.97 -7.37
CA GLN A 62 20.83 -12.76 -6.77
C GLN A 62 20.07 -12.50 -5.48
N ILE A 63 20.82 -12.29 -4.40
CA ILE A 63 20.27 -11.87 -3.11
C ILE A 63 20.05 -10.36 -3.17
N ASN A 64 18.82 -9.88 -2.94
CA ASN A 64 18.42 -8.49 -3.15
C ASN A 64 17.90 -7.81 -1.87
N TYR A 65 17.52 -6.55 -1.98
CA TYR A 65 17.04 -5.74 -0.86
C TYR A 65 15.54 -5.88 -0.67
N VAL A 66 15.09 -5.68 0.57
CA VAL A 66 13.67 -5.53 0.89
C VAL A 66 13.44 -4.19 1.58
N CYS A 67 12.43 -3.46 1.12
CA CYS A 67 11.94 -2.21 1.68
C CYS A 67 10.67 -2.50 2.48
N ASP A 68 10.73 -2.46 3.80
CA ASP A 68 9.56 -2.65 4.67
C ASP A 68 9.06 -1.31 5.20
N LEU A 69 7.93 -0.88 4.66
CA LEU A 69 7.35 0.45 4.86
C LEU A 69 6.59 0.59 6.18
N LYS A 70 6.51 -0.44 7.04
CA LYS A 70 5.62 -0.45 8.24
C LYS A 70 5.77 0.74 9.20
N TYR A 71 6.89 1.47 9.16
CA TYR A 71 7.11 2.66 9.99
C TYR A 71 6.75 3.99 9.34
N MET A 72 6.36 4.00 8.07
CA MET A 72 5.76 5.15 7.39
C MET A 72 4.23 5.05 7.49
N HIS A 73 3.68 5.50 8.61
CA HIS A 73 2.26 5.37 8.93
C HIS A 73 1.60 6.67 9.40
N TYR A 74 2.13 7.83 8.98
CA TYR A 74 1.46 9.11 9.19
C TYR A 74 0.07 9.11 8.54
N ILE A 75 -0.89 9.75 9.22
CA ILE A 75 -2.28 9.88 8.76
C ILE A 75 -2.80 11.26 9.14
N GLU A 76 -3.40 11.93 8.16
CA GLU A 76 -4.06 13.22 8.31
C GLU A 76 -5.45 13.18 7.68
N TYR A 77 -6.46 13.69 8.39
CA TYR A 77 -7.82 13.80 7.89
C TYR A 77 -8.17 15.27 7.74
N ASP A 78 -8.72 15.63 6.58
CA ASP A 78 -9.17 16.97 6.26
C ASP A 78 -10.70 17.03 6.37
N GLU A 79 -11.20 17.80 7.33
CA GLU A 79 -12.63 17.96 7.57
C GLU A 79 -13.35 18.80 6.49
N PHE A 80 -12.64 19.62 5.73
CA PHE A 80 -13.23 20.42 4.66
C PHE A 80 -13.44 19.57 3.41
N THR A 81 -12.38 18.90 2.95
CA THR A 81 -12.45 18.06 1.74
C THR A 81 -13.05 16.67 2.00
N LYS A 82 -13.08 16.24 3.27
CA LYS A 82 -13.48 14.90 3.71
C LYS A 82 -12.55 13.80 3.18
N GLU A 83 -11.29 14.12 2.97
CA GLU A 83 -10.26 13.22 2.48
C GLU A 83 -9.32 12.79 3.61
N VAL A 84 -8.66 11.65 3.42
CA VAL A 84 -7.59 11.21 4.31
C VAL A 84 -6.30 11.04 3.51
N LEU A 85 -5.23 11.70 3.96
CA LEU A 85 -3.87 11.48 3.50
C LEU A 85 -3.23 10.41 4.39
N VAL A 86 -2.67 9.37 3.77
CA VAL A 86 -2.06 8.24 4.48
C VAL A 86 -0.71 7.89 3.88
N GLU A 87 0.28 7.64 4.73
CA GLU A 87 1.53 7.04 4.30
C GLU A 87 1.37 5.57 3.97
N ALA A 88 2.23 5.08 3.08
CA ALA A 88 2.09 3.77 2.45
C ALA A 88 2.08 2.58 3.42
N GLY A 89 2.83 2.68 4.52
CA GLY A 89 2.91 1.66 5.57
C GLY A 89 1.78 1.71 6.58
N ALA A 90 0.93 2.74 6.59
CA ALA A 90 -0.23 2.80 7.45
C ALA A 90 -1.12 1.57 7.23
N THR A 91 -1.62 0.98 8.32
CA THR A 91 -2.60 -0.10 8.24
C THR A 91 -4.01 0.47 8.16
N TRP A 92 -4.97 -0.31 7.65
CA TRP A 92 -6.37 0.08 7.72
C TRP A 92 -6.85 0.27 9.16
N THR A 93 -6.28 -0.44 10.15
CA THR A 93 -6.53 -0.16 11.58
C THR A 93 -6.16 1.28 11.95
N HIS A 94 -5.01 1.77 11.51
CA HIS A 94 -4.62 3.17 11.75
C HIS A 94 -5.62 4.14 11.10
N VAL A 95 -6.02 3.89 9.85
CA VAL A 95 -6.99 4.73 9.12
C VAL A 95 -8.34 4.76 9.84
N ILE A 96 -8.89 3.59 10.19
CA ILE A 96 -10.18 3.48 10.88
C ILE A 96 -10.13 4.23 12.21
N ASN A 97 -9.07 4.06 13.00
CA ASN A 97 -8.94 4.76 14.29
C ASN A 97 -8.94 6.28 14.12
N LYS A 98 -8.25 6.81 13.10
CA LYS A 98 -8.26 8.24 12.80
C LYS A 98 -9.66 8.70 12.36
N LEU A 99 -10.29 7.99 11.42
CA LEU A 99 -11.58 8.39 10.84
C LEU A 99 -12.75 8.30 11.82
N ASN A 100 -12.68 7.38 12.78
CA ASN A 100 -13.68 7.24 13.83
C ASN A 100 -13.84 8.51 14.68
N LEU A 101 -12.77 9.30 14.85
CA LEU A 101 -12.81 10.58 15.58
C LEU A 101 -13.72 11.62 14.89
N TYR A 102 -14.01 11.42 13.61
CA TYR A 102 -14.77 12.36 12.77
C TYR A 102 -16.08 11.74 12.24
N GLY A 103 -16.47 10.56 12.72
CA GLY A 103 -17.66 9.85 12.22
C GLY A 103 -17.53 9.44 10.74
N ARG A 104 -16.32 9.11 10.29
CA ARG A 104 -16.02 8.72 8.90
C ARG A 104 -15.55 7.27 8.82
N SER A 105 -15.63 6.70 7.62
CA SER A 105 -15.10 5.38 7.30
C SER A 105 -14.39 5.39 5.94
N PRO A 106 -13.50 4.42 5.68
CA PRO A 106 -13.06 4.12 4.31
C PRO A 106 -14.26 3.83 3.40
N VAL A 107 -14.15 4.15 2.11
CA VAL A 107 -15.18 3.81 1.10
C VAL A 107 -15.29 2.29 0.94
N VAL A 108 -14.14 1.61 0.82
CA VAL A 108 -14.05 0.16 0.69
C VAL A 108 -12.73 -0.32 1.30
N MET A 109 -12.73 -1.52 1.88
CA MET A 109 -11.53 -2.23 2.33
C MET A 109 -11.77 -3.75 2.32
N GLN A 110 -10.69 -4.53 2.28
CA GLN A 110 -10.75 -5.97 2.49
C GLN A 110 -11.14 -6.35 3.94
N SER A 111 -11.55 -7.60 4.17
CA SER A 111 -12.13 -8.06 5.44
C SER A 111 -11.22 -7.89 6.67
N TYR A 112 -9.90 -7.98 6.51
CA TYR A 112 -8.97 -7.70 7.61
C TYR A 112 -8.45 -6.27 7.52
N CYS A 113 -8.29 -5.60 8.65
CA CYS A 113 -7.76 -4.24 8.73
C CYS A 113 -6.24 -4.19 8.99
N THR A 114 -5.58 -5.35 9.06
CA THR A 114 -4.14 -5.46 9.37
C THR A 114 -3.23 -5.24 8.16
N PHE A 115 -3.78 -5.14 6.95
CA PHE A 115 -3.01 -4.83 5.73
C PHE A 115 -2.56 -3.37 5.70
N SER A 116 -1.39 -3.10 5.12
CA SER A 116 -0.97 -1.75 4.74
C SER A 116 -1.84 -1.22 3.61
N VAL A 117 -2.20 0.06 3.66
CA VAL A 117 -3.06 0.71 2.67
C VAL A 117 -2.44 0.69 1.27
N ALA A 118 -1.14 1.03 1.13
CA ALA A 118 -0.49 0.96 -0.18
C ALA A 118 -0.38 -0.47 -0.72
N GLY A 119 -0.17 -1.46 0.15
CA GLY A 119 -0.18 -2.87 -0.25
C GLY A 119 -1.54 -3.30 -0.81
N THR A 120 -2.64 -2.90 -0.17
CA THR A 120 -4.01 -3.12 -0.66
C THR A 120 -4.22 -2.50 -2.05
N ILE A 121 -3.82 -1.25 -2.25
CA ILE A 121 -3.99 -0.54 -3.52
C ILE A 121 -3.09 -1.11 -4.63
N SER A 122 -1.87 -1.53 -4.28
CA SER A 122 -0.93 -2.16 -5.22
C SER A 122 -1.45 -3.46 -5.82
N VAL A 123 -2.46 -4.10 -5.21
CA VAL A 123 -3.14 -5.28 -5.74
C VAL A 123 -4.62 -5.03 -6.05
N ASN A 124 -5.08 -3.78 -5.94
CA ASN A 124 -6.48 -3.37 -6.08
C ASN A 124 -7.45 -4.29 -5.28
N ALA A 125 -7.05 -4.66 -4.05
CA ALA A 125 -7.83 -5.58 -3.21
C ALA A 125 -9.17 -4.96 -2.78
N HIS A 126 -10.22 -5.77 -2.81
CA HIS A 126 -11.59 -5.38 -2.48
C HIS A 126 -12.14 -6.21 -1.32
N GLY A 127 -13.24 -5.73 -0.74
CA GLY A 127 -13.98 -6.41 0.31
C GLY A 127 -14.96 -7.47 -0.21
N ILE A 128 -15.78 -7.98 0.71
CA ILE A 128 -16.87 -8.90 0.37
C ILE A 128 -18.00 -8.20 -0.42
N THR A 129 -18.13 -6.88 -0.25
CA THR A 129 -19.11 -6.08 -0.97
C THR A 129 -18.56 -5.70 -2.35
N SER A 130 -19.41 -5.80 -3.37
CA SER A 130 -19.09 -5.43 -4.76
C SER A 130 -19.51 -4.00 -5.11
N ASP A 131 -19.87 -3.20 -4.11
CA ASP A 131 -20.47 -1.88 -4.31
C ASP A 131 -19.46 -0.84 -4.82
N HIS A 132 -18.17 -1.02 -4.48
CA HIS A 132 -17.08 -0.13 -4.88
C HIS A 132 -15.78 -0.91 -5.12
N ALA A 133 -15.05 -0.52 -6.15
CA ALA A 133 -13.65 -0.92 -6.35
C ALA A 133 -12.71 -0.02 -5.52
N MET A 134 -11.57 -0.57 -5.08
CA MET A 134 -10.60 0.18 -4.27
C MET A 134 -10.10 1.46 -4.98
N VAL A 135 -9.89 1.38 -6.30
CA VAL A 135 -9.53 2.52 -7.17
C VAL A 135 -10.51 3.70 -7.14
N GLU A 136 -11.78 3.49 -6.78
CA GLU A 136 -12.76 4.58 -6.66
C GLU A 136 -12.49 5.49 -5.45
N SER A 137 -11.82 4.93 -4.45
CA SER A 137 -11.43 5.63 -3.22
C SER A 137 -10.20 6.50 -3.42
N VAL A 138 -9.36 6.21 -4.42
CA VAL A 138 -8.06 6.87 -4.60
C VAL A 138 -8.25 8.20 -5.35
N ILE A 139 -7.76 9.28 -4.76
CA ILE A 139 -7.76 10.63 -5.33
C ILE A 139 -6.41 10.90 -6.00
N SER A 140 -5.32 10.75 -5.24
CA SER A 140 -3.96 10.90 -5.76
C SER A 140 -3.00 9.91 -5.11
N ILE A 141 -1.90 9.64 -5.81
CA ILE A 141 -0.82 8.75 -5.38
C ILE A 141 0.49 9.55 -5.48
N GLU A 142 1.12 9.76 -4.33
CA GLU A 142 2.52 10.18 -4.27
C GLU A 142 3.39 8.92 -4.35
N TYR A 143 4.36 8.92 -5.26
CA TYR A 143 5.26 7.80 -5.46
C TYR A 143 6.68 8.29 -5.71
N ILE A 144 7.64 7.39 -5.48
CA ILE A 144 9.03 7.58 -5.84
C ILE A 144 9.44 6.53 -6.88
N ASP A 145 9.96 7.00 -8.01
CA ASP A 145 10.34 6.15 -9.14
C ASP A 145 11.71 5.49 -8.93
N MET A 146 12.15 4.67 -9.90
CA MET A 146 13.45 4.00 -9.84
C MET A 146 14.66 4.95 -9.89
N ASN A 147 14.44 6.22 -10.21
CA ASN A 147 15.44 7.28 -10.23
C ASN A 147 15.53 8.07 -8.93
N GLY A 148 14.65 7.78 -7.98
CA GLY A 148 14.51 8.57 -6.76
C GLY A 148 13.75 9.86 -6.99
N LYS A 149 13.10 10.04 -8.16
CA LYS A 149 12.23 11.20 -8.41
C LYS A 149 10.90 10.97 -7.71
N ILE A 150 10.50 11.94 -6.90
CA ILE A 150 9.18 11.99 -6.27
C ILE A 150 8.23 12.72 -7.22
N ASP A 151 7.06 12.14 -7.46
CA ASP A 151 5.98 12.78 -8.20
C ASP A 151 4.62 12.34 -7.66
N GLU A 152 3.57 12.97 -8.17
CA GLU A 152 2.18 12.65 -7.85
C GLU A 152 1.38 12.41 -9.13
N CYS A 153 0.55 11.37 -9.14
CA CYS A 153 -0.41 11.12 -10.20
C CYS A 153 -1.86 11.02 -9.66
N SER A 154 -2.82 11.33 -10.52
CA SER A 154 -4.26 11.29 -10.27
C SER A 154 -5.01 10.93 -11.56
N ARG A 155 -6.34 11.01 -11.54
CA ARG A 155 -7.15 10.82 -12.76
C ARG A 155 -6.96 11.97 -13.77
N GLU A 156 -6.52 13.13 -13.31
CA GLU A 156 -6.33 14.37 -14.06
C GLU A 156 -4.85 14.65 -14.39
N LYS A 157 -3.92 14.07 -13.62
CA LYS A 157 -2.47 14.23 -13.80
C LYS A 157 -1.80 12.87 -13.97
N GLU A 158 -1.11 12.63 -15.09
CA GLU A 158 -0.44 11.34 -15.37
C GLU A 158 -1.41 10.13 -15.25
N SER A 159 -2.59 10.25 -15.86
CA SER A 159 -3.73 9.32 -15.66
C SER A 159 -3.47 7.87 -16.09
N GLU A 160 -2.62 7.68 -17.10
CA GLU A 160 -2.15 6.36 -17.51
C GLU A 160 -1.33 5.72 -16.37
N LEU A 161 -0.33 6.45 -15.85
CA LEU A 161 0.51 5.96 -14.76
C LEU A 161 -0.29 5.73 -13.47
N PHE A 162 -1.23 6.61 -13.15
CA PHE A 162 -2.18 6.42 -12.05
C PHE A 162 -2.90 5.08 -12.17
N SER A 163 -3.40 4.75 -13.37
CA SER A 163 -4.09 3.49 -13.64
C SER A 163 -3.17 2.27 -13.57
N LEU A 164 -1.89 2.42 -13.92
CA LEU A 164 -0.88 1.36 -13.88
C LEU A 164 -0.37 1.06 -12.46
N ILE A 165 -0.25 2.07 -11.59
CA ILE A 165 0.19 1.87 -10.20
C ILE A 165 -0.84 1.05 -9.41
N ILE A 166 -2.12 1.29 -9.64
CA ILE A 166 -3.21 0.58 -8.95
C ILE A 166 -3.32 -0.84 -9.51
N GLY A 167 -3.10 -1.84 -8.66
CA GLY A 167 -2.95 -3.22 -9.13
C GLY A 167 -1.61 -3.51 -9.83
N GLY A 168 -0.67 -2.55 -9.82
CA GLY A 168 0.63 -2.66 -10.48
C GLY A 168 1.71 -3.43 -9.71
N TYR A 169 1.37 -4.00 -8.54
CA TYR A 169 2.29 -4.79 -7.70
C TYR A 169 3.61 -4.06 -7.33
N GLY A 170 3.60 -2.72 -7.31
CA GLY A 170 4.78 -1.90 -7.01
C GLY A 170 5.83 -1.85 -8.14
N LEU A 171 5.47 -2.26 -9.36
CA LEU A 171 6.41 -2.31 -10.50
C LEU A 171 6.70 -0.92 -11.11
N PHE A 172 5.85 0.07 -10.83
CA PHE A 172 5.96 1.42 -11.40
C PHE A 172 6.58 2.44 -10.43
N GLY A 173 6.93 2.01 -9.21
CA GLY A 173 7.48 2.86 -8.17
C GLY A 173 7.04 2.43 -6.78
N ILE A 174 7.64 3.04 -5.76
CA ILE A 174 7.23 2.86 -4.37
C ILE A 174 6.20 3.93 -4.06
N ILE A 175 4.96 3.53 -3.78
CA ILE A 175 3.94 4.44 -3.23
C ILE A 175 4.46 4.95 -1.88
N THR A 176 4.48 6.27 -1.68
CA THR A 176 4.89 6.90 -0.42
C THR A 176 3.68 7.42 0.36
N ARG A 177 2.72 8.05 -0.34
CA ARG A 177 1.47 8.55 0.23
C ARG A 177 0.29 8.37 -0.71
N LEU A 178 -0.89 8.33 -0.12
CA LEU A 178 -2.16 8.20 -0.82
C LEU A 178 -3.15 9.20 -0.24
N ARG A 179 -3.89 9.85 -1.12
CA ARG A 179 -5.06 10.64 -0.75
C ARG A 179 -6.31 9.85 -1.09
N LEU A 180 -7.15 9.60 -0.09
CA LEU A 180 -8.33 8.75 -0.23
C LEU A 180 -9.61 9.51 0.14
N LYS A 181 -10.69 9.23 -0.61
CA LYS A 181 -12.05 9.60 -0.22
C LYS A 181 -12.45 8.85 1.04
N THR A 182 -13.32 9.48 1.82
CA THR A 182 -13.99 8.84 2.96
C THR A 182 -15.50 8.93 2.76
N VAL A 183 -16.25 8.11 3.48
CA VAL A 183 -17.72 8.19 3.57
C VAL A 183 -18.16 8.35 5.02
N SER A 184 -19.43 8.67 5.24
CA SER A 184 -19.97 8.75 6.59
C SER A 184 -19.98 7.35 7.21
N ASN A 185 -19.55 7.24 8.46
CA ASN A 185 -19.62 5.99 9.19
C ASN A 185 -21.08 5.73 9.60
N VAL A 186 -21.73 4.83 8.88
CA VAL A 186 -23.15 4.49 9.07
C VAL A 186 -23.31 3.03 9.46
N LYS A 187 -24.34 2.75 10.25
CA LYS A 187 -24.72 1.37 10.59
C LYS A 187 -25.26 0.69 9.33
N THR A 188 -24.67 -0.43 8.93
CA THR A 188 -25.21 -1.28 7.86
C THR A 188 -26.45 -2.03 8.35
N SER A 189 -27.47 -2.13 7.51
CA SER A 189 -28.68 -2.93 7.74
C SER A 189 -28.91 -3.88 6.56
N LEU A 190 -29.33 -5.12 6.84
CA LEU A 190 -29.75 -6.07 5.82
C LEU A 190 -31.27 -5.95 5.65
N GLU A 191 -31.70 -5.54 4.47
CA GLU A 191 -33.10 -5.71 4.06
C GLU A 191 -33.28 -7.11 3.48
N TYR A 192 -34.25 -7.86 3.98
CA TYR A 192 -34.58 -9.18 3.43
C TYR A 192 -36.10 -9.34 3.32
N ILE A 193 -36.52 -9.98 2.24
CA ILE A 193 -37.92 -10.38 2.02
C ILE A 193 -38.01 -11.85 2.38
N ARG A 194 -38.88 -12.19 3.35
CA ARG A 194 -39.17 -13.58 3.69
C ARG A 194 -40.21 -14.11 2.70
N LEU A 195 -39.79 -14.99 1.80
CA LEU A 195 -40.70 -15.66 0.86
C LEU A 195 -41.53 -16.72 1.63
N GLN A 196 -42.81 -16.84 1.26
CA GLN A 196 -43.74 -17.86 1.76
C GLN A 196 -43.74 -19.09 0.87
#